data_AF-A0AB37C605-F1
#
_entry.id   AF-A0AB37C605-F1
#
_cell.length_a   1.000
_cell.length_b   1.000
_cell.length_c   1.000
_cell.angle_alpha   90.00
_cell.angle_beta   90.00
_cell.angle_gamma   90.00
#
_symmetry.space_group_name_H-M   'P 1'
#
loop_
_entity.id
_entity.type
_entity.pdbx_description
1 polymer ?
#
loop_
_entity_poly.entity_id
_entity_poly.type
_entity_poly.pdbx_seq_one_letter_code
_entity_poly.pdbx_strand_id
1 'polypeptide(L)' 'MVLKAIQRLKNKYSSCDFKTILFIAEEDIRFNRLGFGKKTSQLKFLEILSEAEMLVRRV' A
#
# COMPACT_ATOMS: atom_id res chain seq x y z
N MET A 1 -11.46 -3.95 7.60
CA MET A 1 -11.35 -3.06 6.41
C MET A 1 -10.06 -3.30 5.65
N VAL A 2 -8.89 -3.25 6.32
CA VAL A 2 -7.57 -3.51 5.70
C VAL A 2 -7.51 -4.85 4.96
N LEU A 3 -7.90 -5.96 5.61
CA LEU A 3 -7.89 -7.28 4.98
C LEU A 3 -8.74 -7.33 3.70
N LYS A 4 -9.94 -6.73 3.71
CA LYS A 4 -10.81 -6.65 2.54
C LYS A 4 -10.16 -5.84 1.40
N ALA A 5 -9.47 -4.74 1.72
CA ALA A 5 -8.76 -3.95 0.73
C ALA A 5 -7.60 -4.73 0.08
N ILE A 6 -6.82 -5.45 0.88
CA ILE A 6 -5.74 -6.31 0.39
C ILE A 6 -6.28 -7.44 -0.49
N GLN A 7 -7.36 -8.11 -0.06
CA GLN A 7 -8.02 -9.15 -0.85
C GLN A 7 -8.56 -8.60 -2.18
N ARG A 8 -9.17 -7.40 -2.18
CA ARG A 8 -9.62 -6.72 -3.41
C ARG A 8 -8.45 -6.51 -4.38
N LEU A 9 -7.31 -6.02 -3.90
CA LEU A 9 -6.13 -5.81 -4.74
C LEU A 9 -5.58 -7.13 -5.30
N LYS A 10 -5.47 -8.16 -4.45
CA LYS A 10 -5.01 -9.49 -4.85
C LYS A 10 -5.86 -10.10 -5.96
N ASN A 11 -7.17 -9.87 -5.94
CA ASN A 11 -8.08 -10.39 -6.96
C ASN A 11 -8.11 -9.55 -8.24
N LYS A 12 -7.74 -8.27 -8.16
CA LYS A 12 -7.80 -7.32 -9.28
C LYS A 12 -6.53 -7.31 -10.12
N TYR A 13 -5.38 -7.50 -9.49
CA TYR A 13 -4.07 -7.32 -10.12
C TYR A 13 -3.34 -8.65 -10.32
N SER A 14 -2.38 -8.67 -11.25
CA SER A 14 -1.46 -9.79 -11.37
C SER A 14 -0.67 -9.98 -10.08
N SER A 15 -0.11 -11.18 -9.87
CA SER A 15 0.75 -11.44 -8.70
C SER A 15 1.95 -10.48 -8.64
N CYS A 16 2.47 -10.07 -9.80
CA CYS A 16 3.57 -9.11 -9.90
C CYS A 16 3.12 -7.72 -9.43
N ASP A 17 2.07 -7.18 -10.05
CA ASP A 17 1.57 -5.84 -9.75
C ASP A 17 1.06 -5.73 -8.31
N PHE A 18 0.39 -6.77 -7.81
CA PHE A 18 -0.03 -6.84 -6.42
C PHE A 18 1.14 -6.74 -5.45
N LYS A 19 2.24 -7.47 -5.70
CA LYS A 19 3.46 -7.38 -4.90
C LYS A 19 4.10 -6.00 -5.01
N THR A 20 4.13 -5.40 -6.20
CA THR A 20 4.65 -4.04 -6.42
C THR A 20 3.86 -3.01 -5.61
N ILE A 21 2.51 -3.08 -5.61
CA ILE A 21 1.66 -2.19 -4.81
C ILE A 21 1.98 -2.32 -3.32
N LEU A 22 2.09 -3.55 -2.80
CA LEU A 22 2.42 -3.78 -1.39
C LEU A 22 3.82 -3.28 -1.03
N PHE A 23 4.79 -3.46 -1.92
CA PHE A 23 6.17 -3.01 -1.73
C PHE A 23 6.26 -1.48 -1.63
N ILE A 24 5.59 -0.75 -2.53
CA ILE A 24 5.54 0.72 -2.49
C ILE A 24 4.93 1.20 -1.17
N ALA A 25 3.81 0.60 -0.76
CA ALA A 25 3.15 0.95 0.49
C ALA A 25 4.02 0.66 1.73
N GLU A 26 4.75 -0.46 1.72
CA GLU A 26 5.69 -0.82 2.78
C GLU A 26 6.83 0.19 2.91
N GLU A 27 7.45 0.59 1.78
CA GLU A 27 8.55 1.55 1.79
C GLU A 27 8.11 2.93 2.28
N ASP A 28 6.91 3.41 1.93
CA ASP A 28 6.37 4.67 2.45
C ASP A 28 6.20 4.62 3.98
N ILE A 29 5.61 3.53 4.48
CA ILE A 29 5.42 3.33 5.92
C ILE A 29 6.78 3.25 6.62
N ARG A 30 7.75 2.54 6.03
CA ARG A 30 9.09 2.40 6.58
C ARG A 30 9.81 3.74 6.63
N PHE A 31 9.73 4.54 5.56
CA PHE A 31 10.28 5.89 5.50
C PHE A 31 9.64 6.80 6.57
N ASN A 32 8.32 6.80 6.68
CA ASN A 32 7.60 7.61 7.66
C ASN A 32 7.93 7.21 9.11
N ARG A 33 8.13 5.92 9.36
CA ARG A 33 8.52 5.42 10.68
C ARG A 33 9.97 5.74 11.02
N LEU A 34 10.91 5.47 10.11
CA LEU A 34 12.35 5.65 10.36
C LEU A 34 12.75 7.13 10.35
N GLY A 35 12.19 7.92 9.43
CA GLY A 35 12.53 9.34 9.28
C GLY A 35 11.84 10.26 10.29
N PHE A 36 10.64 9.89 10.76
CA PHE A 36 9.79 10.79 11.54
C PHE A 36 9.18 10.16 12.82
N GLY A 37 9.48 8.90 13.12
CA GLY A 37 8.90 8.21 14.29
C GLY A 37 7.38 8.05 14.23
N LYS A 38 6.76 8.27 13.07
CA LYS A 38 5.30 8.26 12.92
C LYS A 38 4.78 6.82 12.97
N LYS A 39 3.70 6.61 13.74
CA LYS A 39 2.93 5.37 13.70
C LYS A 39 1.87 5.47 12.60
N THR A 40 1.69 4.38 11.85
CA THR A 40 0.66 4.30 10.80
C THR A 40 -0.63 3.73 11.36
N SER A 41 -1.70 4.52 11.32
CA SER A 41 -3.05 4.04 11.67
C SER A 41 -3.63 3.19 10.53
N GLN A 42 -4.70 2.44 10.80
CA GLN A 42 -5.38 1.66 9.75
C GLN A 42 -5.91 2.53 8.60
N LEU A 43 -6.44 3.72 8.92
CA LEU A 43 -6.92 4.66 7.91
C LEU A 43 -5.77 5.17 7.04
N LYS A 44 -4.65 5.54 7.67
CA LYS A 44 -3.47 6.01 6.94
C LYS A 44 -2.85 4.91 6.08
N PHE A 45 -2.86 3.67 6.55
CA PHE A 45 -2.45 2.52 5.75
C PHE A 45 -3.30 2.38 4.49
N LEU A 46 -4.62 2.53 4.60
CA LEU A 46 -5.53 2.43 3.44
C LEU A 46 -5.30 3.56 2.42
N GLU A 47 -4.99 4.78 2.88
CA GLU A 47 -4.61 5.90 2.02
C GLU A 47 -3.33 5.59 1.24
N ILE A 48 -2.26 5.20 1.94
CA ILE A 48 -0.97 4.84 1.31
C ILE A 48 -1.16 3.71 0.30
N LEU A 49 -1.96 2.70 0.64
CA LEU A 49 -2.25 1.59 -0.25
C LEU A 49 -3.02 2.02 -1.51
N SER A 50 -3.93 2.99 -1.39
CA SER A 50 -4.65 3.58 -2.51
C SER A 50 -3.74 4.41 -3.41
N GLU A 51 -2.80 5.17 -2.82
CA GLU A 51 -1.79 5.93 -3.54
C GLU A 51 -0.86 5.01 -4.32
N ALA A 52 -0.38 3.93 -3.69
CA ALA A 52 0.42 2.89 -4.34
C ALA A 52 -0.32 2.21 -5.51
N GLU A 53 -1.62 1.89 -5.35
CA GLU A 53 -2.46 1.36 -6.45
C GLU A 53 -2.53 2.34 -7.63
N MET A 54 -2.69 3.65 -7.37
CA MET A 54 -2.74 4.66 -8.42
C MET A 54 -1.42 4.77 -9.18
N LEU A 55 -0.27 4.64 -8.50
CA LEU A 55 1.04 4.67 -9.14
C LEU A 55 1.21 3.51 -10.12
N VAL A 56 0.84 2.30 -9.72
CA VAL A 56 0.94 1.10 -10.57
C VAL A 56 -0.06 1.14 -11.72
N ARG A 57 -1.27 1.67 -11.52
CA ARG A 57 -2.28 1.79 -12.58
C ARG A 57 -1.89 2.74 -13.72
N ARG A 58 -1.01 3.71 -13.46
CA ARG A 58 -0.59 4.73 -14.44
C ARG A 58 0.52 4.24 -15.38
N VAL A 59 1.09 3.06 -15.13
CA VAL A 59 2.12 2.40 -15.95
C VAL A 59 1.45 1.41 -16.88
#